data_AF-A0A940R007-F1
#
_entry.id   AF-A0A940R007-F1
#
_cell.length_a   1.000
_cell.length_b   1.000
_cell.length_c   1.000
_cell.angle_alpha   90.00
_cell.angle_beta   90.00
_cell.angle_gamma   90.00
#
_symmetry.space_group_name_H-M   'P 1'
#
loop_
_entity.id
_entity.type
_entity.pdbx_description
1 polymer ?
#
loop_
_entity_poly.entity_id
_entity_poly.type
_entity_poly.pdbx_seq_one_letter_code
_entity_poly.pdbx_strand_id
1 'polypeptide(L)'
;GRKYYFGNIAWKGNAKYPDSLLNAILGIHKGDIYNVDILNKRLGKEMSQDGGDISGYYQDDGYLFFRVEPVETAVYNDTIDHEIRI
;
A
#
# COMPACT_ATOMS: atom_id res chain seq x y z
N GLY A 1 2.40 -7.46 -23.16
CA GLY A 1 3.72 -7.06 -22.62
C GLY A 1 4.13 -8.00 -21.50
N ARG A 2 5.34 -7.87 -20.97
CA ARG A 2 5.79 -8.61 -19.78
C ARG A 2 4.95 -8.16 -18.57
N LYS A 3 4.47 -9.12 -17.78
CA LYS A 3 3.75 -8.86 -16.52
C LYS A 3 4.77 -8.62 -15.42
N TYR A 4 4.43 -7.74 -14.50
CA TYR A 4 5.17 -7.54 -13.25
C TYR A 4 4.32 -8.02 -12.08
N TYR A 5 4.96 -8.25 -10.95
CA TYR A 5 4.37 -8.77 -9.73
C TYR A 5 4.80 -7.95 -8.52
N PHE A 6 3.92 -7.84 -7.53
CA PHE A 6 4.25 -7.26 -6.24
C PHE A 6 5.27 -8.14 -5.52
N GLY A 7 6.32 -7.51 -5.01
CA GLY A 7 7.35 -8.13 -4.21
C GLY A 7 7.08 -7.99 -2.72
N ASN A 8 8.13 -7.73 -1.95
CA ASN A 8 8.00 -7.43 -0.53
C ASN A 8 7.40 -6.03 -0.34
N ILE A 9 6.58 -5.87 0.69
CA ILE A 9 6.02 -4.60 1.12
C ILE A 9 6.46 -4.36 2.56
N ALA A 10 7.16 -3.25 2.77
CA ALA A 10 7.61 -2.80 4.08
C ALA A 10 6.92 -1.50 4.45
N TRP A 11 6.64 -1.30 5.74
CA TRP A 11 6.06 -0.06 6.25
C TRP A 11 7.09 0.75 7.02
N LYS A 12 6.99 2.08 6.93
CA LYS A 12 7.87 3.00 7.63
C LYS A 12 7.08 4.20 8.14
N GLY A 13 7.28 4.54 9.41
CA GLY A 13 6.60 5.68 10.05
C GLY A 13 5.28 5.32 10.74
N ASN A 14 4.79 4.09 10.59
CA ASN A 14 3.57 3.61 11.24
C ASN A 14 3.78 3.30 12.74
N ALA A 15 3.65 4.34 13.57
CA ALA A 15 3.67 4.16 15.04
C ALA A 15 2.31 3.72 15.61
N LYS A 16 1.20 4.00 14.91
CA LYS A 16 -0.17 3.78 15.40
C LYS A 16 -0.70 2.38 15.11
N TYR A 17 -0.49 1.86 13.89
CA TYR A 17 -0.94 0.54 13.47
C TYR A 17 0.24 -0.36 13.11
N PRO A 18 0.21 -1.65 13.51
CA PRO A 18 1.26 -2.59 13.17
C PRO A 18 1.20 -2.99 11.70
N ASP A 19 2.35 -3.36 11.13
CA ASP A 19 2.50 -3.84 9.75
C ASP A 19 1.51 -4.96 9.41
N SER A 20 1.22 -5.86 10.34
CA SER A 20 0.28 -6.97 10.13
C SER A 20 -1.14 -6.50 9.83
N LEU A 21 -1.61 -5.44 10.52
CA LEU A 21 -2.92 -4.85 10.26
C LEU A 21 -2.92 -4.09 8.94
N LEU A 22 -1.88 -3.30 8.68
CA LEU A 22 -1.76 -2.55 7.43
C LEU A 22 -1.69 -3.48 6.21
N ASN A 23 -0.98 -4.61 6.32
CA ASN A 23 -0.95 -5.65 5.29
C ASN A 23 -2.34 -6.27 5.06
N ALA A 24 -3.10 -6.54 6.11
CA ALA A 24 -4.45 -7.08 5.99
C ALA A 24 -5.42 -6.11 5.29
N ILE A 25 -5.31 -4.81 5.57
CA ILE A 25 -6.11 -3.76 4.93
C ILE A 25 -5.67 -3.56 3.47
N LEU A 26 -4.36 -3.48 3.23
CA LEU A 26 -3.78 -3.33 1.90
C LEU A 26 -4.21 -4.47 0.97
N GLY A 27 -4.24 -5.70 1.48
CA GLY A 27 -4.77 -6.87 0.77
C GLY A 27 -3.96 -7.25 -0.48
N ILE A 28 -2.75 -6.73 -0.62
CA ILE A 28 -1.79 -7.04 -1.69
C ILE A 28 -0.73 -7.95 -1.11
N HIS A 29 -0.51 -9.08 -1.76
CA HIS A 29 0.43 -10.10 -1.34
C HIS A 29 1.57 -10.21 -2.34
N LYS A 30 2.72 -10.69 -1.85
CA LYS A 30 3.86 -11.02 -2.69
C LYS A 30 3.46 -12.06 -3.74
N GLY A 31 3.76 -11.76 -5.00
CA GLY A 31 3.40 -12.58 -6.16
C GLY A 31 2.07 -12.20 -6.82
N ASP A 32 1.32 -11.25 -6.27
CA ASP A 32 0.14 -10.69 -6.94
C ASP A 32 0.57 -9.92 -8.20
N ILE A 33 -0.29 -9.88 -9.22
CA ILE A 33 0.00 -9.12 -10.44
C ILE A 33 0.07 -7.63 -10.09
N TYR A 34 1.17 -7.00 -10.49
CA TYR A 34 1.37 -5.58 -10.24
C TYR A 34 0.33 -4.73 -10.97
N ASN A 35 -0.32 -3.86 -10.20
CA ASN A 35 -1.27 -2.87 -10.70
C ASN A 35 -1.20 -1.62 -9.81
N VAL A 36 -0.68 -0.53 -10.38
CA VAL A 36 -0.49 0.75 -9.66
C VAL A 36 -1.82 1.38 -9.23
N ASP A 37 -2.89 1.25 -10.02
CA ASP A 37 -4.21 1.79 -9.67
C ASP A 37 -4.80 1.06 -8.45
N ILE A 38 -4.61 -0.27 -8.39
CA ILE A 38 -5.04 -1.07 -7.21
C ILE A 38 -4.23 -0.64 -5.98
N LEU A 39 -2.91 -0.49 -6.11
CA LEU A 39 -2.06 -0.02 -5.01
C LEU A 39 -2.53 1.37 -4.51
N ASN A 40 -2.72 2.33 -5.42
CA ASN A 40 -3.14 3.68 -5.07
C ASN A 40 -4.51 3.72 -4.40
N LYS A 41 -5.48 2.92 -4.87
CA LYS A 41 -6.81 2.79 -4.25
C LYS A 41 -6.72 2.20 -2.85
N ARG A 42 -5.96 1.11 -2.67
CA ARG A 42 -5.80 0.47 -1.35
C ARG A 42 -5.06 1.35 -0.34
N LEU A 43 -4.17 2.23 -0.81
CA LEU A 43 -3.52 3.24 0.02
C LEU A 43 -4.39 4.47 0.28
N GLY A 44 -5.49 4.67 -0.46
CA GLY A 44 -6.33 5.86 -0.37
C GLY A 44 -5.73 7.10 -1.05
N LYS A 45 -4.76 6.90 -1.96
CA LYS A 45 -4.23 7.96 -2.83
C LYS A 45 -5.21 8.32 -3.94
N GLU A 46 -6.04 7.36 -4.32
CA GLU A 46 -7.13 7.52 -5.27
C GLU A 46 -8.44 7.12 -4.59
N MET A 47 -9.53 7.81 -4.93
CA MET A 47 -10.84 7.48 -4.39
C MET A 47 -11.28 6.08 -4.83
N SER A 48 -11.56 5.22 -3.86
CA SER A 48 -12.20 3.93 -4.06
C SER A 48 -13.66 4.01 -3.61
N GLN A 49 -14.58 3.44 -4.40
CA GLN A 49 -15.98 3.29 -3.98
C GLN A 49 -16.15 2.17 -2.94
N ASP A 50 -15.18 1.25 -2.86
CA ASP A 50 -15.23 0.10 -1.96
C ASP A 50 -14.88 0.48 -0.51
N GLY A 51 -14.31 1.67 -0.30
CA GLY A 51 -13.80 2.12 1.00
C GLY A 51 -12.72 1.19 1.58
N GLY A 52 -12.47 1.31 2.88
CA GLY A 52 -11.57 0.41 3.61
C GLY A 52 -10.11 0.49 3.18
N ASP A 53 -9.66 1.64 2.69
CA ASP A 53 -8.26 1.91 2.40
C ASP A 53 -7.49 2.39 3.65
N ILE A 54 -6.16 2.40 3.54
CA ILE A 54 -5.28 2.78 4.64
C ILE A 54 -5.55 4.22 5.10
N SER A 55 -5.78 5.15 4.17
CA SER A 55 -5.99 6.56 4.51
C SER A 55 -7.30 6.75 5.28
N GLY A 56 -8.38 6.07 4.88
CA GLY A 56 -9.65 6.06 5.59
C GLY A 56 -9.52 5.60 7.05
N TYR A 57 -8.79 4.51 7.29
CA TYR A 57 -8.53 4.01 8.64
C TYR A 57 -7.84 5.04 9.55
N TYR A 58 -6.84 5.75 9.04
CA TYR A 58 -6.18 6.81 9.79
C TYR A 58 -7.08 8.04 9.98
N GLN A 59 -7.88 8.40 8.98
CA GLN A 59 -8.80 9.55 9.05
C GLN A 59 -9.91 9.32 10.08
N ASP A 60 -10.46 8.11 10.16
CA ASP A 60 -11.47 7.71 11.15
C ASP A 60 -10.95 7.85 12.60
N ASP A 61 -9.65 7.65 12.81
CA ASP A 61 -8.95 7.84 14.08
C ASP A 61 -8.48 9.30 14.32
N GLY A 62 -8.91 10.25 13.48
CA GLY A 62 -8.67 11.69 13.66
C GLY A 62 -7.46 12.25 12.90
N TYR A 63 -6.76 11.45 12.11
CA TYR A 63 -5.63 11.90 11.29
C TYR A 63 -6.11 12.42 9.93
N LEU A 64 -6.87 13.51 9.93
CA LEU A 64 -7.53 14.07 8.72
C LEU A 64 -6.57 14.42 7.57
N PHE A 65 -5.32 14.77 7.90
CA PHE A 65 -4.28 15.12 6.92
C PHE A 65 -3.25 14.01 6.71
N PHE A 66 -3.59 12.77 7.08
CA PHE A 66 -2.78 11.60 6.82
C PHE A 66 -2.38 11.53 5.35
N ARG A 67 -1.11 11.18 5.09
CA ARG A 67 -0.58 10.96 3.75
C ARG A 67 0.24 9.69 3.76
N VAL A 68 0.18 8.97 2.65
CA VAL A 68 0.97 7.76 2.44
C VAL A 68 1.63 7.80 1.08
N GLU A 69 2.92 7.44 1.04
CA GLU A 69 3.74 7.47 -0.16
C GLU A 69 4.40 6.11 -0.41
N PRO A 70 4.00 5.37 -1.46
CA PRO A 70 4.70 4.18 -1.89
C PRO A 70 5.99 4.54 -2.62
N VAL A 71 7.10 3.89 -2.26
CA VAL A 71 8.39 4.04 -2.92
C VAL A 71 8.85 2.69 -3.42
N GLU A 72 9.10 2.58 -4.73
CA GLU A 72 9.75 1.41 -5.32
C GLU A 72 11.20 1.33 -4.84
N THR A 73 11.56 0.23 -4.18
CA THR A 73 12.88 0.07 -3.55
C THR A 73 13.80 -0.86 -4.33
N ALA A 74 13.24 -1.88 -4.96
CA ALA A 74 13.98 -2.80 -5.81
C ALA A 74 13.09 -3.33 -6.94
N VAL A 75 13.70 -3.51 -8.11
CA VAL A 75 13.09 -4.21 -9.24
C VAL A 75 14.04 -5.31 -9.67
N TYR A 76 13.56 -6.55 -9.68
CA TYR A 76 14.35 -7.70 -10.08
C TYR A 76 13.50 -8.70 -10.86
N ASN A 77 13.99 -9.12 -12.02
CA ASN A 77 13.26 -9.91 -13.01
C ASN A 77 11.91 -9.27 -13.40
N ASP A 78 10.84 -9.70 -12.76
CA ASP A 78 9.46 -9.28 -12.93
C ASP A 78 8.80 -8.87 -11.60
N THR A 79 9.57 -8.75 -10.51
CA THR A 79 9.06 -8.46 -9.17
C THR A 79 9.50 -7.07 -8.69
N ILE A 80 8.60 -6.34 -8.04
CA ILE A 80 8.82 -4.96 -7.57
C ILE A 80 8.55 -4.86 -6.07
N ASP A 81 9.59 -4.53 -5.29
CA ASP A 81 9.50 -4.32 -3.83
C ASP A 81 9.14 -2.85 -3.52
N HIS A 82 8.30 -2.65 -2.50
CA HIS A 82 7.81 -1.33 -2.10
C HIS A 82 8.08 -1.05 -0.61
N GLU A 83 8.51 0.18 -0.32
CA GLU A 83 8.47 0.77 1.03
C GLU A 83 7.33 1.78 1.07
N ILE A 84 6.34 1.55 1.93
CA ILE A 84 5.21 2.44 2.14
C ILE A 84 5.53 3.37 3.31
N ARG A 85 5.61 4.67 3.03
CA ARG A 85 5.95 5.70 4.02
C ARG A 85 4.69 6.39 4.51
N ILE A 86 4.55 6.45 5.83
CA ILE A 86 3.46 7.07 6.59
C ILE A 86 4.01 8.29 7.33
#